data_AF-A0A0W0YIW5-F1
#
_entry.id   AF-A0A0W0YIW5-F1
#
_cell.length_a   1.000
_cell.length_b   1.000
_cell.length_c   1.000
_cell.angle_alpha   90.00
_cell.angle_beta   90.00
_cell.angle_gamma   90.00
#
_symmetry.space_group_name_H-M   'P 1'
#
loop_
_entity.id
_entity.type
_entity.pdbx_description
1 polymer ?
#
loop_
_entity_poly.entity_id
_entity_poly.type
_entity_poly.pdbx_seq_one_letter_code
_entity_poly.pdbx_strand_id
1 'polypeptide(L)'
;MTSTKSDKNTLSYNAMILFNFPNRNSYRRITVINNYPWYQSTGKNSGYEGTWFFFGGLLETKAGHHSRGWFIKPKSLAEERYNKTRFFGPNVAHYVHKHSIHKVVSFSRFGDIEKVCISASIGGGFWHSCKGKKLKGHLKKNYSNYFLPAEITNKIRQSAMRTDLTMYSDPEQVNLWLREQGVTTLGVLHNESLLIRP
;
A
#
# COMPACT_ATOMS: atom_id res chain seq x y z
N MET A 1 -17.42 -5.67 34.41
CA MET A 1 -16.41 -5.98 33.38
C MET A 1 -16.67 -5.10 32.19
N THR A 2 -15.96 -3.98 32.15
CA THR A 2 -16.15 -2.88 31.22
C THR A 2 -15.48 -3.20 29.89
N SER A 3 -16.30 -3.25 28.84
CA SER A 3 -15.90 -3.28 27.44
C SER A 3 -15.05 -2.05 27.12
N THR A 4 -13.76 -2.26 26.92
CA THR A 4 -12.86 -1.25 26.34
C THR A 4 -13.21 -1.13 24.86
N LYS A 5 -14.13 -0.21 24.54
CA LYS A 5 -14.23 0.38 23.21
C LYS A 5 -12.84 0.95 22.90
N SER A 6 -12.11 0.26 22.03
CA SER A 6 -10.92 0.79 21.35
C SER A 6 -11.31 2.13 20.75
N ASP A 7 -10.78 3.21 21.31
CA ASP A 7 -10.86 4.55 20.77
C ASP A 7 -10.28 4.57 19.35
N LYS A 8 -11.16 4.36 18.37
CA LYS A 8 -10.95 4.79 16.98
C LYS A 8 -11.27 6.29 16.89
N ASN A 9 -10.68 7.09 17.77
CA ASN A 9 -10.49 8.53 17.59
C ASN A 9 -9.09 8.65 16.96
N THR A 10 -8.86 9.24 15.80
CA THR A 10 -9.56 10.36 15.18
C THR A 10 -9.32 10.21 13.68
N LEU A 11 -10.37 10.36 12.87
CA LEU A 11 -10.26 10.63 11.44
C LEU A 11 -9.66 12.03 11.25
N SER A 12 -8.40 12.19 11.64
CA SER A 12 -7.56 13.27 11.16
C SER A 12 -7.56 13.15 9.64
N TYR A 13 -7.66 14.28 8.95
CA TYR A 13 -7.52 14.41 7.50
C TYR A 13 -6.60 13.31 6.98
N ASN A 14 -7.03 12.54 5.97
CA ASN A 14 -6.15 11.57 5.30
C ASN A 14 -5.00 12.36 4.67
N ALA A 15 -4.00 12.64 5.49
CA ALA A 15 -2.93 13.55 5.20
C ALA A 15 -2.14 12.88 4.08
N MET A 16 -1.82 13.68 3.08
CA MET A 16 -1.18 13.20 1.89
C MET A 16 -0.04 14.15 1.57
N ILE A 17 1.09 13.54 1.23
CA ILE A 17 2.30 14.25 0.85
C ILE A 17 2.73 13.80 -0.53
N LEU A 18 3.60 14.59 -1.14
CA LEU A 18 4.32 14.23 -2.34
C LEU A 18 5.76 13.90 -1.97
N PHE A 19 6.25 12.74 -2.40
CA PHE A 19 7.67 12.45 -2.39
C PHE A 19 8.23 12.67 -3.80
N ASN A 20 9.14 13.63 -3.92
CA ASN A 20 9.91 13.88 -5.13
C ASN A 20 11.20 13.07 -5.09
N PHE A 21 11.43 12.25 -6.11
CA PHE A 21 12.70 11.52 -6.20
C PHE A 21 13.78 12.47 -6.71
N PRO A 22 14.91 12.61 -6.00
CA PRO A 22 16.08 13.28 -6.54
C PRO A 22 16.43 12.63 -7.89
N ASN A 23 16.53 13.45 -8.95
CA ASN A 23 16.91 13.04 -10.31
C ASN A 23 15.87 12.19 -11.08
N ARG A 24 14.57 12.25 -10.73
CA ARG A 24 13.51 11.69 -11.59
C ARG A 24 12.37 12.68 -11.80
N ASN A 25 11.91 12.82 -13.04
CA ASN A 25 10.69 13.58 -13.39
C ASN A 25 9.42 12.80 -12.99
N SER A 26 9.28 12.43 -11.72
CA SER A 26 8.05 11.89 -11.16
C SER A 26 8.03 12.02 -9.65
N TYR A 27 6.90 12.45 -9.12
CA TYR A 27 6.60 12.38 -7.69
C TYR A 27 5.79 11.13 -7.35
N ARG A 28 5.62 10.84 -6.06
CA ARG A 28 4.71 9.82 -5.53
C ARG A 28 3.82 10.44 -4.48
N ARG A 29 2.50 10.27 -4.62
CA ARG A 29 1.58 10.55 -3.53
C ARG A 29 1.74 9.48 -2.47
N ILE A 30 1.90 9.91 -1.22
CA ILE A 30 2.02 9.03 -0.05
C ILE A 30 0.95 9.41 0.96
N THR A 31 0.31 8.42 1.56
CA THR A 31 -0.66 8.59 2.65
C THR A 31 -0.55 7.45 3.65
N VAL A 32 -1.22 7.55 4.79
CA VAL A 32 -1.29 6.50 5.81
C VAL A 32 -2.74 6.06 5.99
N ILE A 33 -2.97 4.74 6.00
CA ILE A 33 -4.30 4.14 6.19
C ILE A 33 -4.10 2.96 7.13
N ASN A 34 -4.84 2.94 8.24
CA ASN A 34 -4.72 1.94 9.30
C ASN A 34 -3.26 1.76 9.78
N ASN A 35 -2.54 2.87 9.99
CA ASN A 35 -1.12 2.90 10.38
C ASN A 35 -0.17 2.20 9.39
N TYR A 36 -0.63 1.93 8.16
CA TYR A 36 0.21 1.44 7.08
C TYR A 36 0.47 2.56 6.08
N PRO A 37 1.70 2.71 5.57
CA PRO A 37 1.99 3.71 4.57
C PRO A 37 1.69 3.16 3.17
N TRP A 38 1.14 4.03 2.32
CA TRP A 38 0.68 3.73 0.97
C TRP A 38 1.27 4.72 -0.01
N TYR A 39 1.64 4.25 -1.21
CA TYR A 39 1.97 5.14 -2.32
C TYR A 39 1.11 4.87 -3.53
N GLN A 40 0.79 5.92 -4.27
CA GLN A 40 0.14 5.81 -5.57
C GLN A 40 1.18 5.53 -6.66
N SER A 41 0.98 4.44 -7.40
CA SER A 41 1.81 4.08 -8.55
C SER A 41 1.65 5.08 -9.70
N THR A 42 2.76 5.44 -10.35
CA THR A 42 2.76 6.27 -11.56
C THR A 42 2.74 5.46 -12.86
N GLY A 43 2.62 4.13 -12.78
CA GLY A 43 2.51 3.26 -13.98
C GLY A 43 3.76 3.11 -14.85
N LYS A 44 4.77 4.00 -14.76
CA LYS A 44 5.97 4.03 -15.62
C LYS A 44 6.63 2.66 -15.88
N ASN A 45 6.65 1.76 -14.89
CA ASN A 45 7.28 0.44 -15.01
C ASN A 45 6.31 -0.74 -14.78
N SER A 46 5.00 -0.48 -14.71
CA SER A 46 4.03 -1.54 -14.42
C SER A 46 2.67 -1.37 -15.06
N GLY A 47 2.37 -0.31 -15.82
CA GLY A 47 1.06 -0.15 -16.48
C GLY A 47 -0.14 0.02 -15.53
N TYR A 48 0.08 0.27 -14.23
CA TYR A 48 -0.98 0.37 -13.21
C TYR A 48 -0.96 1.74 -12.52
N GLU A 49 -0.85 2.80 -13.32
CA GLU A 49 -0.96 4.17 -12.83
C GLU A 49 -2.23 4.37 -12.02
N GLY A 50 -2.12 5.06 -10.89
CA GLY A 50 -3.24 5.30 -9.98
C GLY A 50 -3.53 4.16 -9.00
N THR A 51 -2.87 3.00 -9.09
CA THR A 51 -3.02 1.91 -8.10
C THR A 51 -2.25 2.23 -6.82
N TRP A 52 -2.90 2.07 -5.67
CA TRP A 52 -2.29 2.27 -4.35
C TRP A 52 -1.63 0.99 -3.85
N PHE A 53 -0.37 1.08 -3.43
CA PHE A 53 0.39 -0.04 -2.90
C PHE A 53 0.96 0.28 -1.53
N PHE A 54 0.90 -0.72 -0.65
CA PHE A 54 1.59 -0.71 0.63
C PHE A 54 3.12 -0.74 0.45
N PHE A 55 3.83 -0.17 1.42
CA PHE A 55 5.28 -0.23 1.53
C PHE A 55 5.73 -0.16 3.00
N GLY A 56 7.00 -0.41 3.30
CA GLY A 56 7.57 -0.35 4.64
C GLY A 56 8.36 0.94 4.95
N GLY A 57 8.05 2.05 4.26
CA GLY A 57 8.85 3.28 4.32
C GLY A 57 9.89 3.39 3.20
N LEU A 58 10.65 4.48 3.23
CA LEU A 58 11.76 4.73 2.33
C LEU A 58 13.07 4.27 2.96
N LEU A 59 14.02 3.80 2.14
CA LEU A 59 15.38 3.56 2.59
C LEU A 59 16.08 4.89 2.88
N GLU A 60 16.48 5.10 4.13
CA GLU A 60 17.23 6.29 4.56
C GLU A 60 18.70 6.22 4.14
N THR A 61 19.24 5.00 3.99
CA THR A 61 20.61 4.74 3.53
C THR A 61 20.62 3.72 2.38
N LYS A 62 21.73 3.66 1.64
CA LYS A 62 21.92 2.64 0.60
C LYS A 62 22.10 1.27 1.27
N ALA A 63 21.43 0.25 0.74
CA ALA A 63 21.55 -1.13 1.22
C ALA A 63 21.65 -2.09 0.03
N GLY A 64 22.80 -2.72 -0.17
CA GLY A 64 23.08 -3.58 -1.31
C GLY A 64 22.82 -2.87 -2.65
N HIS A 65 21.94 -3.43 -3.48
CA HIS A 65 21.52 -2.86 -4.76
C HIS A 65 20.42 -1.80 -4.65
N HIS A 66 19.89 -1.53 -3.46
CA HIS A 66 18.84 -0.55 -3.23
C HIS A 66 19.44 0.81 -2.85
N SER A 67 19.17 1.83 -3.66
CA SER A 67 19.62 3.19 -3.36
C SER A 67 18.76 3.82 -2.25
N ARG A 68 19.34 4.82 -1.59
CA ARG A 68 18.60 5.75 -0.71
C ARG A 68 17.35 6.29 -1.43
N GLY A 69 16.25 6.45 -0.69
CA GLY A 69 14.95 6.90 -1.18
C GLY A 69 14.15 5.86 -1.96
N TRP A 70 14.59 4.60 -2.01
CA TRP A 70 13.78 3.54 -2.57
C TRP A 70 12.66 3.14 -1.61
N PHE A 71 11.46 2.95 -2.17
CA PHE A 71 10.33 2.35 -1.46
C PHE A 71 10.65 0.90 -1.09
N ILE A 72 10.55 0.57 0.20
CA ILE A 72 10.68 -0.80 0.70
C ILE A 72 9.38 -1.54 0.38
N LYS A 73 9.39 -2.31 -0.71
CA LYS A 73 8.20 -3.06 -1.17
C LYS A 73 8.01 -4.32 -0.33
N PRO A 74 6.80 -4.91 -0.29
CA PRO A 74 6.54 -6.10 0.54
C PRO A 74 7.49 -7.27 0.31
N LYS A 75 7.87 -7.52 -0.95
CA LYS A 75 8.85 -8.57 -1.28
C LYS A 75 10.23 -8.37 -0.65
N SER A 76 10.58 -7.13 -0.29
CA SER A 76 11.83 -6.74 0.36
C SER A 76 11.69 -6.72 1.89
N LEU A 77 10.47 -6.84 2.40
CA LEU A 77 10.18 -7.02 3.84
C LEU A 77 10.24 -8.50 4.22
N ALA A 78 9.98 -9.40 3.28
CA ALA A 78 10.19 -10.83 3.48
C ALA A 78 11.68 -11.16 3.41
N GLU A 79 12.23 -11.78 4.47
CA GLU A 79 13.59 -12.29 4.49
C GLU A 79 13.70 -13.50 3.55
N GLU A 80 12.69 -14.37 3.63
CA GLU A 80 12.49 -15.47 2.68
C GLU A 80 11.85 -14.97 1.38
N ARG A 81 11.89 -15.81 0.32
CA ARG A 81 11.16 -15.51 -0.91
C ARG A 81 9.68 -15.33 -0.60
N TYR A 82 9.17 -14.13 -0.87
CA TYR A 82 7.76 -13.78 -0.69
C TYR A 82 6.82 -14.85 -1.26
N ASN A 83 6.02 -15.46 -0.39
CA ASN A 83 5.11 -16.54 -0.75
C ASN A 83 3.66 -16.05 -0.76
N LYS A 84 3.03 -16.01 -1.94
CA LYS A 84 1.65 -15.53 -2.09
C LYS A 84 0.64 -16.37 -1.31
N THR A 85 0.81 -17.69 -1.27
CA THR A 85 -0.07 -18.58 -0.51
C THR A 85 -0.01 -18.27 0.97
N ARG A 86 1.18 -17.94 1.49
CA ARG A 86 1.40 -17.58 2.89
C ARG A 86 0.73 -16.25 3.29
N PHE A 87 0.69 -15.25 2.41
CA PHE A 87 0.17 -13.91 2.75
C PHE A 87 -1.25 -13.60 2.24
N PHE A 88 -1.76 -14.37 1.28
CA PHE A 88 -3.12 -14.21 0.74
C PHE A 88 -4.01 -15.43 0.92
N GLY A 89 -3.47 -16.55 1.38
CA GLY A 89 -4.16 -17.83 1.48
C GLY A 89 -4.27 -18.56 0.13
N PRO A 90 -4.52 -19.89 0.17
CA PRO A 90 -4.55 -20.73 -1.02
C PRO A 90 -5.69 -20.37 -1.98
N ASN A 91 -6.85 -19.96 -1.46
CA ASN A 91 -8.02 -19.61 -2.27
C ASN A 91 -7.73 -18.42 -3.20
N VAL A 92 -7.20 -17.33 -2.66
CA VAL A 92 -6.87 -16.12 -3.44
C VAL A 92 -5.69 -16.39 -4.37
N ALA A 93 -4.67 -17.09 -3.89
CA ALA A 93 -3.52 -17.46 -4.73
C ALA A 93 -3.98 -18.29 -5.94
N HIS A 94 -4.84 -19.29 -5.74
CA HIS A 94 -5.42 -20.09 -6.81
C HIS A 94 -6.25 -19.23 -7.76
N TYR A 95 -7.14 -18.36 -7.27
CA TYR A 95 -7.96 -17.47 -8.10
C TYR A 95 -7.09 -16.57 -9.01
N VAL A 96 -6.03 -15.97 -8.44
CA VAL A 96 -5.09 -15.10 -9.17
C VAL A 96 -4.35 -15.86 -10.28
N HIS A 97 -4.04 -17.13 -10.06
CA HIS A 97 -3.45 -18.01 -11.07
C HIS A 97 -4.46 -18.43 -12.14
N LYS A 98 -5.60 -19.00 -11.74
CA LYS A 98 -6.68 -19.48 -12.61
C LYS A 98 -7.15 -18.41 -13.60
N HIS A 99 -7.28 -17.16 -13.14
CA HIS A 99 -7.74 -16.05 -13.98
C HIS A 99 -6.61 -15.25 -14.63
N SER A 100 -5.37 -15.76 -14.62
CA SER A 100 -4.20 -15.11 -15.21
C SER A 100 -4.03 -13.65 -14.78
N ILE A 101 -4.34 -13.34 -13.51
CA ILE A 101 -4.18 -12.00 -12.94
C ILE A 101 -2.71 -11.73 -12.66
N HIS A 102 -1.95 -12.74 -12.25
CA HIS A 102 -0.50 -12.64 -12.03
C HIS A 102 0.30 -12.17 -13.26
N LYS A 103 -0.22 -12.38 -14.48
CA LYS A 103 0.38 -11.87 -15.72
C LYS A 103 0.17 -10.36 -15.91
N VAL A 104 -0.79 -9.79 -15.19
CA VAL A 104 -1.26 -8.41 -15.33
C VAL A 104 -1.09 -7.60 -14.05
N VAL A 105 -0.53 -8.16 -12.98
CA VAL A 105 -0.04 -7.37 -11.85
C VAL A 105 0.85 -8.27 -11.00
N SER A 106 1.96 -7.71 -10.52
CA SER A 106 2.77 -8.37 -9.51
C SER A 106 2.01 -8.37 -8.19
N PHE A 107 1.28 -9.45 -7.92
CA PHE A 107 0.36 -9.53 -6.79
C PHE A 107 1.06 -9.39 -5.43
N SER A 108 2.34 -9.72 -5.33
CA SER A 108 3.14 -9.49 -4.12
C SER A 108 3.31 -8.01 -3.76
N ARG A 109 3.03 -7.09 -4.69
CA ARG A 109 3.08 -5.64 -4.43
C ARG A 109 2.00 -5.17 -3.45
N PHE A 110 0.95 -5.95 -3.25
CA PHE A 110 -0.14 -5.57 -2.34
C PHE A 110 0.16 -5.86 -0.87
N GLY A 111 1.15 -6.71 -0.55
CA GLY A 111 1.50 -7.00 0.84
C GLY A 111 0.83 -8.27 1.36
N ASP A 112 -0.40 -8.19 1.82
CA ASP A 112 -1.17 -9.31 2.37
C ASP A 112 -2.66 -9.15 2.07
N ILE A 113 -3.49 -10.06 2.56
CA ILE A 113 -4.93 -10.08 2.28
C ILE A 113 -5.64 -8.79 2.72
N GLU A 114 -5.30 -8.23 3.88
CA GLU A 114 -5.90 -6.99 4.36
C GLU A 114 -5.52 -5.85 3.41
N LYS A 115 -4.24 -5.73 3.10
CA LYS A 115 -3.71 -4.63 2.30
C LYS A 115 -4.20 -4.69 0.84
N VAL A 116 -4.36 -5.87 0.25
CA VAL A 116 -4.98 -5.95 -1.09
C VAL A 116 -6.45 -5.52 -1.06
N CYS A 117 -7.20 -5.86 0.00
CA CYS A 117 -8.58 -5.40 0.17
C CYS A 117 -8.67 -3.88 0.36
N ILE A 118 -7.79 -3.29 1.17
CA ILE A 118 -7.69 -1.83 1.33
C ILE A 118 -7.39 -1.15 -0.01
N SER A 119 -6.40 -1.64 -0.76
CA SER A 119 -6.09 -1.14 -2.11
C SER A 119 -7.31 -1.22 -3.04
N ALA A 120 -8.01 -2.36 -3.03
CA ALA A 120 -9.21 -2.57 -3.83
C ALA A 120 -10.37 -1.63 -3.44
N SER A 121 -10.52 -1.31 -2.16
CA SER A 121 -11.48 -0.30 -1.69
C SER A 121 -11.20 1.07 -2.31
N ILE A 122 -9.94 1.53 -2.24
CA ILE A 122 -9.53 2.83 -2.79
C ILE A 122 -9.74 2.86 -4.30
N GLY A 123 -9.43 1.78 -5.01
CA GLY A 123 -9.59 1.68 -6.46
C GLY A 123 -8.46 2.34 -7.25
N GLY A 124 -8.76 2.81 -8.46
CA GLY A 124 -7.75 3.34 -9.38
C GLY A 124 -6.93 2.26 -10.10
N GLY A 125 -6.27 2.64 -11.19
CA GLY A 125 -5.33 1.81 -11.95
C GLY A 125 -5.83 0.38 -12.23
N PHE A 126 -5.10 -0.61 -11.73
CA PHE A 126 -5.41 -2.03 -11.93
C PHE A 126 -6.87 -2.37 -11.59
N TRP A 127 -7.43 -1.75 -10.55
CA TRP A 127 -8.80 -2.02 -10.08
C TRP A 127 -9.89 -1.57 -11.04
N HIS A 128 -9.58 -0.68 -12.00
CA HIS A 128 -10.51 -0.29 -13.07
C HIS A 128 -10.52 -1.27 -14.24
N SER A 129 -9.51 -2.12 -14.37
CA SER A 129 -9.46 -3.15 -15.42
C SER A 129 -10.54 -4.22 -15.21
N CYS A 130 -10.92 -4.94 -16.27
CA CYS A 130 -11.87 -6.06 -16.17
C CYS A 130 -11.40 -7.13 -15.16
N LYS A 131 -10.10 -7.45 -15.15
CA LYS A 131 -9.52 -8.41 -14.20
C LYS A 131 -9.52 -7.86 -12.77
N GLY A 132 -9.21 -6.58 -12.58
CA GLY A 132 -9.28 -5.91 -11.28
C GLY A 132 -10.68 -5.88 -10.70
N LYS A 133 -11.71 -5.57 -11.50
CA LYS A 133 -13.12 -5.61 -11.10
C LYS A 133 -13.55 -7.01 -10.63
N LYS A 134 -13.21 -8.05 -11.41
CA LYS A 134 -13.51 -9.45 -11.04
C LYS A 134 -12.82 -9.87 -9.74
N LEU A 135 -11.52 -9.58 -9.60
CA LEU A 135 -10.79 -9.87 -8.37
C LEU A 135 -11.35 -9.10 -7.16
N LYS A 136 -11.68 -7.82 -7.33
CA LYS A 136 -12.31 -7.02 -6.27
C LYS A 136 -13.63 -7.64 -5.81
N GLY A 137 -14.45 -8.15 -6.73
CA GLY A 137 -15.66 -8.90 -6.40
C GLY A 137 -15.37 -10.16 -5.57
N HIS A 138 -14.37 -10.96 -6.00
CA HIS A 138 -13.93 -12.15 -5.25
C HIS A 138 -13.43 -11.80 -3.84
N LEU A 139 -12.58 -10.78 -3.71
CA LEU A 139 -12.08 -10.32 -2.43
C LEU A 139 -13.20 -9.80 -1.53
N LYS A 140 -14.13 -9.00 -2.06
CA LYS A 140 -15.25 -8.46 -1.29
C LYS A 140 -16.20 -9.55 -0.79
N LYS A 141 -16.38 -10.64 -1.56
CA LYS A 141 -17.20 -11.78 -1.15
C LYS A 141 -16.60 -12.54 0.04
N ASN A 142 -15.29 -12.70 0.07
CA ASN A 142 -14.61 -13.59 1.04
C ASN A 142 -13.95 -12.84 2.21
N TYR A 143 -13.65 -11.55 2.06
CA TYR A 143 -12.85 -10.75 2.99
C TYR A 143 -13.42 -9.33 3.13
N SER A 144 -14.75 -9.21 3.23
CA SER A 144 -15.46 -7.93 3.29
C SER A 144 -15.05 -7.06 4.49
N ASN A 145 -14.67 -7.69 5.60
CA ASN A 145 -14.24 -7.03 6.83
C ASN A 145 -12.97 -6.17 6.66
N TYR A 146 -12.12 -6.45 5.67
CA TYR A 146 -10.93 -5.64 5.37
C TYR A 146 -11.19 -4.49 4.39
N PHE A 147 -12.38 -4.38 3.81
CA PHE A 147 -12.70 -3.28 2.90
C PHE A 147 -12.98 -1.99 3.68
N LEU A 148 -12.34 -0.90 3.28
CA LEU A 148 -12.65 0.44 3.80
C LEU A 148 -14.08 0.89 3.44
N PRO A 149 -14.74 1.66 4.33
CA PRO A 149 -16.01 2.32 4.02
C PRO A 149 -15.91 3.32 2.86
N ALA A 150 -17.02 3.50 2.14
CA ALA A 150 -17.08 4.39 0.97
C ALA A 150 -16.67 5.84 1.30
N GLU A 151 -17.11 6.36 2.44
CA GLU A 151 -16.77 7.71 2.92
C GLU A 151 -15.25 7.91 3.00
N ILE A 152 -14.53 6.95 3.59
CA ILE A 152 -13.07 6.99 3.71
C ILE A 152 -12.41 6.96 2.33
N THR A 153 -12.87 6.07 1.46
CA THR A 153 -12.30 5.96 0.10
C THR A 153 -12.52 7.22 -0.73
N ASN A 154 -13.65 7.92 -0.55
CA ASN A 154 -13.93 9.17 -1.24
C ASN A 154 -13.02 10.29 -0.75
N LYS A 155 -12.80 10.40 0.57
CA LYS A 155 -11.85 11.37 1.14
C LYS A 155 -10.43 11.15 0.60
N ILE A 156 -9.97 9.89 0.53
CA ILE A 156 -8.64 9.57 -0.03
C ILE A 156 -8.52 10.01 -1.49
N ARG A 157 -9.54 9.72 -2.32
CA ARG A 157 -9.55 10.12 -3.73
C ARG A 157 -9.55 11.63 -3.91
N GLN A 158 -10.34 12.35 -3.12
CA GLN A 158 -10.36 13.81 -3.13
C GLN A 158 -9.00 14.39 -2.73
N SER A 159 -8.38 13.89 -1.65
CA SER A 159 -7.02 14.27 -1.28
C SER A 159 -6.01 14.02 -2.40
N ALA A 160 -6.16 12.92 -3.13
CA ALA A 160 -5.26 12.60 -4.26
C ALA A 160 -5.38 13.55 -5.45
N MET A 161 -6.49 14.29 -5.57
CA MET A 161 -6.69 15.28 -6.63
C MET A 161 -6.13 16.66 -6.28
N ARG A 162 -5.76 16.88 -5.02
CA ARG A 162 -5.16 18.15 -4.56
C ARG A 162 -3.81 18.40 -5.23
N THR A 163 -3.57 19.67 -5.55
CA THR A 163 -2.31 20.17 -6.13
C THR A 163 -1.42 20.87 -5.10
N ASP A 164 -1.98 21.20 -3.93
CA ASP A 164 -1.36 21.94 -2.83
C ASP A 164 -0.79 21.01 -1.74
N LEU A 165 -0.30 19.83 -2.12
CA LEU A 165 0.26 18.86 -1.19
C LEU A 165 1.71 19.21 -0.82
N THR A 166 2.05 19.12 0.46
CA THR A 166 3.43 19.26 0.94
C THR A 166 4.35 18.28 0.22
N MET A 167 5.47 18.79 -0.31
CA MET A 167 6.44 18.01 -1.06
C MET A 167 7.73 17.83 -0.26
N TYR A 168 8.12 16.58 -0.06
CA TYR A 168 9.43 16.22 0.49
C TYR A 168 10.31 15.65 -0.62
N SER A 169 11.59 16.01 -0.61
CA SER A 169 12.60 15.40 -1.48
C SER A 169 13.56 14.49 -0.70
N ASP A 170 13.51 14.56 0.63
CA ASP A 170 14.37 13.82 1.53
C ASP A 170 13.64 12.59 2.12
N PRO A 171 14.17 11.37 1.94
CA PRO A 171 13.60 10.14 2.51
C PRO A 171 13.41 10.18 4.03
N GLU A 172 14.30 10.84 4.76
CA GLU A 172 14.22 10.97 6.22
C GLU A 172 13.00 11.80 6.64
N GLN A 173 12.73 12.92 5.96
CA GLN A 173 11.54 13.74 6.18
C GLN A 173 10.25 12.96 5.91
N VAL A 174 10.22 12.15 4.85
CA VAL A 174 9.07 11.29 4.56
C VAL A 174 8.88 10.27 5.68
N ASN A 175 9.94 9.55 6.09
CA ASN A 175 9.82 8.57 7.16
C ASN A 175 9.44 9.21 8.50
N LEU A 176 9.96 10.40 8.82
CA LEU A 176 9.54 11.17 10.00
C LEU A 176 8.03 11.46 9.94
N TRP A 177 7.55 11.99 8.81
CA TRP A 177 6.12 12.25 8.61
C TRP A 177 5.28 10.96 8.78
N LEU A 178 5.74 9.82 8.25
CA LEU A 178 5.04 8.54 8.44
C LEU A 178 4.97 8.14 9.93
N ARG A 179 6.02 8.38 10.73
CA ARG A 179 6.01 8.13 12.19
C ARG A 179 5.01 9.04 12.90
N GLU A 180 4.97 10.33 12.53
CA GLU A 180 4.02 11.30 13.07
C GLU A 180 2.55 10.93 12.76
N GLN A 181 2.32 10.22 11.65
CA GLN A 181 1.01 9.65 11.31
C GLN A 181 0.71 8.30 12.00
N GLY A 182 1.57 7.83 12.91
CA GLY A 182 1.37 6.60 13.69
C GLY A 182 1.93 5.32 13.08
N VAL A 183 2.77 5.40 12.03
CA VAL A 183 3.44 4.22 11.49
C VAL A 183 4.64 3.85 12.36
N THR A 184 4.57 2.72 13.05
CA THR A 184 5.55 2.34 14.09
C THR A 184 6.79 1.61 13.59
N THR A 185 6.75 1.04 12.38
CA THR A 185 7.85 0.24 11.80
C THR A 185 8.15 0.70 10.38
N LEU A 186 9.29 1.36 10.18
CA LEU A 186 9.67 2.03 8.93
C LEU A 186 11.16 1.89 8.62
N GLY A 187 11.50 1.91 7.34
CA GLY A 187 12.89 2.08 6.89
C GLY A 187 13.78 0.84 7.04
N VAL A 188 13.25 -0.23 7.62
CA VAL A 188 13.98 -1.48 7.88
C VAL A 188 13.68 -2.51 6.79
N LEU A 189 14.72 -2.97 6.08
CA LEU A 189 14.62 -4.12 5.19
C LEU A 189 14.40 -5.40 6.00
N HIS A 190 13.73 -6.38 5.40
CA HIS A 190 13.52 -7.70 6.03
C HIS A 190 12.71 -7.64 7.33
N ASN A 191 11.93 -6.58 7.55
CA ASN A 191 11.00 -6.51 8.66
C ASN A 191 9.64 -7.13 8.27
N GLU A 192 9.50 -8.43 8.48
CA GLU A 192 8.26 -9.18 8.20
C GLU A 192 7.10 -8.82 9.13
N SER A 193 7.32 -8.13 10.25
CA SER A 193 6.24 -7.77 11.20
C SER A 193 5.16 -6.89 10.58
N LEU A 194 5.48 -6.25 9.46
CA LEU A 194 4.60 -5.40 8.66
C LEU A 194 3.62 -6.18 7.77
N LEU A 195 3.80 -7.50 7.63
CA LEU A 195 2.98 -8.38 6.82
C LEU A 195 2.19 -9.33 7.71
N ILE A 196 0.87 -9.36 7.53
CA ILE A 196 -0.02 -10.22 8.31
C ILE A 196 -0.22 -11.55 7.56
N ARG A 197 -0.19 -12.65 8.31
CA ARG A 197 -0.57 -13.98 7.82
C ARG A 197 -2.07 -14.17 8.07
N PRO A 198 -2.87 -14.55 7.06
CA PRO A 198 -4.31 -14.74 7.19
C PRO A 198 -4.69 -15.92 8.08
#